data_AF-A0A976LJY0-F1
#
_entry.id   AF-A0A976LJY0-F1
#
_cell.length_a   1.000
_cell.length_b   1.000
_cell.length_c   1.000
_cell.angle_alpha   90.00
_cell.angle_beta   90.00
_cell.angle_gamma   90.00
#
_symmetry.space_group_name_H-M   'P 1'
#
loop_
_entity.id
_entity.type
_entity.pdbx_description
1 polymer ?
#
loop_
_entity_poly.entity_id
_entity_poly.type
_entity_poly.pdbx_seq_one_letter_code
_entity_poly.pdbx_strand_id
1 'polypeptide(L)'
;EPQVRLTDLNNLGIQELLATGKSDFTGSTASRITNIRVGAARYRGLIIKPGEIFSFNKFLGPIDAEHGFKPELVIKPEGTVPEFGGGLCQVSSTAFRAAFFGGLPILERRNHSYAVKYYEWISDDQPRAVGLDATIYPGAVDMKFQNDTPGAILIWTRVEGNRLYFDFYGTPDHRVVTVDGPHPYDLRSSGAVKSKVSRTVTQNGEKKEETFQSNYVSPLLFPKTYEYPKPVEPAAQTPDQGGTPNSNPPTI
;
A
#
# COMPACT_ATOMS: atom_id res chain seq x y z
N GLU A 1 16.70 19.18 -19.42
CA GLU A 1 16.10 18.26 -20.40
C GLU A 1 15.68 16.98 -19.68
N PRO A 2 14.55 16.34 -20.02
CA PRO A 2 14.22 15.04 -19.45
C PRO A 2 15.22 14.00 -19.99
N GLN A 3 15.82 13.22 -19.08
CA GLN A 3 16.97 12.35 -19.35
C GLN A 3 16.65 11.06 -20.13
N VAL A 4 15.46 10.90 -20.71
CA VAL A 4 15.09 9.68 -21.44
C VAL A 4 14.39 10.06 -22.73
N ARG A 5 14.96 9.65 -23.88
CA ARG A 5 14.35 9.87 -25.20
C ARG A 5 13.28 8.81 -25.43
N LEU A 6 12.21 9.14 -26.14
CA LEU A 6 11.13 8.18 -26.45
C LEU A 6 11.63 6.90 -27.16
N THR A 7 12.75 6.99 -27.89
CA THR A 7 13.43 5.86 -28.53
C THR A 7 14.05 4.87 -27.54
N ASP A 8 14.37 5.29 -26.32
CA ASP A 8 14.97 4.43 -25.29
C ASP A 8 13.93 3.50 -24.64
N LEU A 9 12.63 3.83 -24.73
CA LEU A 9 11.54 3.06 -24.14
C LEU A 9 11.29 1.72 -24.86
N ASN A 10 11.59 1.62 -26.16
CA ASN A 10 11.47 0.36 -26.92
C ASN A 10 12.54 -0.68 -26.54
N ASN A 11 13.61 -0.29 -25.83
CA ASN A 11 14.68 -1.20 -25.41
C ASN A 11 14.50 -1.78 -24.01
N LEU A 12 13.44 -1.41 -23.28
CA LEU A 12 13.20 -1.87 -21.91
C LEU A 12 12.56 -3.26 -21.81
N GLY A 13 12.06 -3.79 -22.93
CA GLY A 13 11.43 -5.12 -22.98
C GLY A 13 10.08 -5.20 -22.27
N ILE A 14 9.43 -4.08 -21.95
CA ILE A 14 8.13 -4.08 -21.29
C ILE A 14 7.05 -4.45 -22.32
N GLN A 15 6.43 -5.63 -22.17
CA GLN A 15 5.52 -6.21 -23.16
C GLN A 15 4.09 -6.38 -22.62
N GLU A 16 3.96 -6.97 -21.43
CA GLU A 16 2.65 -7.30 -20.85
C GLU A 16 2.61 -7.16 -19.33
N LEU A 17 1.41 -7.33 -18.76
CA LEU A 17 1.18 -7.35 -17.32
C LEU A 17 1.67 -8.69 -16.75
N LEU A 18 2.66 -8.65 -15.87
CA LEU A 18 3.20 -9.84 -15.18
C LEU A 18 2.39 -10.17 -13.92
N ALA A 19 2.02 -9.16 -13.14
CA ALA A 19 1.26 -9.35 -11.90
C ALA A 19 0.58 -8.07 -11.42
N THR A 20 -0.49 -8.27 -10.65
CA THR A 20 -1.19 -7.19 -9.93
C THR A 20 -1.26 -7.48 -8.44
N GLY A 21 -0.79 -6.53 -7.64
CA GLY A 21 -1.11 -6.45 -6.21
C GLY A 21 -2.34 -5.58 -6.00
N LYS A 22 -3.28 -6.04 -5.16
CA LYS A 22 -4.50 -5.28 -4.82
C LYS A 22 -4.70 -5.14 -3.32
N SER A 23 -5.24 -4.01 -2.87
CA SER A 23 -5.78 -3.83 -1.51
C SER A 23 -6.99 -2.91 -1.50
N ASP A 24 -7.80 -2.99 -0.44
CA ASP A 24 -9.01 -2.18 -0.26
C ASP A 24 -8.87 -1.34 1.02
N PHE A 25 -9.18 -0.05 0.93
CA PHE A 25 -9.14 0.89 2.06
C PHE A 25 -10.52 1.48 2.38
N THR A 26 -11.61 0.78 2.04
CA THR A 26 -12.97 1.19 2.38
C THR A 26 -13.11 1.41 3.90
N GLY A 27 -13.75 2.52 4.27
CA GLY A 27 -13.89 2.94 5.67
C GLY A 27 -12.70 3.73 6.22
N SER A 28 -11.66 3.98 5.41
CA SER A 28 -10.55 4.85 5.80
C SER A 28 -11.00 6.31 5.92
N THR A 29 -10.36 7.04 6.84
CA THR A 29 -10.49 8.49 6.98
C THR A 29 -10.00 9.23 5.73
N ALA A 30 -10.41 10.49 5.56
CA ALA A 30 -9.92 11.34 4.46
C ALA A 30 -8.39 11.53 4.48
N SER A 31 -7.79 11.66 5.68
CA SER A 31 -6.34 11.77 5.86
C SER A 31 -5.63 10.50 5.39
N ARG A 32 -6.09 9.32 5.82
CA ARG A 32 -5.52 8.04 5.38
C ARG A 32 -5.65 7.82 3.87
N ILE A 33 -6.80 8.15 3.28
CA ILE A 33 -7.00 8.07 1.83
C ILE A 33 -6.02 9.00 1.10
N THR A 34 -5.83 10.23 1.60
CA THR A 34 -4.85 11.18 1.03
C THR A 34 -3.44 10.61 1.09
N ASN A 35 -3.02 10.09 2.24
CA ASN A 35 -1.70 9.47 2.41
C ASN A 35 -1.47 8.28 1.48
N ILE A 36 -2.49 7.42 1.29
CA ILE A 36 -2.41 6.29 0.37
C ILE A 36 -2.22 6.77 -1.08
N ARG A 37 -2.98 7.79 -1.51
CA ARG A 37 -2.87 8.34 -2.87
C ARG A 37 -1.51 8.98 -3.11
N VAL A 38 -1.05 9.81 -2.18
CA VAL A 38 0.26 10.48 -2.25
C VAL A 38 1.39 9.46 -2.23
N GLY A 39 1.33 8.49 -1.31
CA GLY A 39 2.32 7.41 -1.21
C GLY A 39 2.37 6.54 -2.46
N ALA A 40 1.22 6.12 -2.99
CA ALA A 40 1.15 5.30 -4.20
C ALA A 40 1.74 6.03 -5.41
N ALA A 41 1.45 7.33 -5.57
CA ALA A 41 1.93 8.14 -6.69
C ALA A 41 3.47 8.18 -6.80
N ARG A 42 4.20 7.99 -5.68
CA ARG A 42 5.68 7.92 -5.67
C ARG A 42 6.24 6.73 -6.46
N TYR A 43 5.45 5.68 -6.67
CA TYR A 43 5.88 4.45 -7.33
C TYR A 43 5.40 4.34 -8.78
N ARG A 44 4.52 5.25 -9.23
CA ARG A 44 4.00 5.21 -10.60
C ARG A 44 5.09 5.57 -11.60
N GLY A 45 5.32 4.68 -12.56
CA GLY A 45 6.33 4.88 -13.61
C GLY A 45 7.73 4.45 -13.22
N LEU A 46 7.94 3.85 -12.04
CA LEU A 46 9.25 3.34 -11.66
C LEU A 46 9.64 2.16 -12.55
N ILE A 47 10.90 2.17 -12.99
CA ILE A 47 11.49 1.09 -13.79
C ILE A 47 12.54 0.40 -12.93
N ILE A 48 12.38 -0.90 -12.73
CA ILE A 48 13.33 -1.76 -12.00
C ILE A 48 14.05 -2.62 -13.01
N LYS A 49 15.36 -2.41 -13.20
CA LYS A 49 16.15 -3.10 -14.22
C LYS A 49 16.36 -4.60 -13.88
N PRO A 50 16.67 -5.46 -14.85
CA PRO A 50 17.11 -6.82 -14.56
C PRO A 50 18.24 -6.85 -13.52
N GLY A 51 18.09 -7.71 -12.50
CA GLY A 51 19.00 -7.84 -11.37
C GLY A 51 18.86 -6.77 -10.28
N GLU A 52 18.13 -5.67 -10.53
CA GLU A 52 17.98 -4.57 -9.57
C GLU A 52 17.08 -4.97 -8.39
N ILE A 53 17.44 -4.47 -7.20
CA ILE A 53 16.65 -4.62 -5.98
C ILE A 53 15.74 -3.40 -5.83
N PHE A 54 14.44 -3.65 -5.82
CA PHE A 54 13.46 -2.69 -5.35
C PHE A 54 13.53 -2.58 -3.83
N SER A 55 13.55 -1.35 -3.31
CA SER A 55 13.42 -1.03 -1.88
C SER A 55 12.30 -0.03 -1.72
N PHE A 56 11.25 -0.40 -0.97
CA PHE A 56 10.08 0.44 -0.81
C PHE A 56 10.45 1.79 -0.19
N ASN A 57 11.23 1.77 0.91
CA ASN A 57 11.64 2.97 1.62
C ASN A 57 12.56 3.87 0.78
N LYS A 58 13.42 3.31 -0.10
CA LYS A 58 14.29 4.09 -0.99
C LYS A 58 13.51 5.03 -1.90
N PHE A 59 12.38 4.58 -2.43
CA PHE A 59 11.56 5.36 -3.38
C PHE A 59 10.46 6.18 -2.72
N LEU A 60 10.12 5.91 -1.45
CA LEU A 60 9.04 6.60 -0.75
C LEU A 60 9.30 8.10 -0.60
N GLY A 61 10.54 8.48 -0.31
CA GLY A 61 10.93 9.85 -0.02
C GLY A 61 10.47 10.36 1.36
N PRO A 62 10.59 11.66 1.63
CA PRO A 62 10.18 12.28 2.89
C PRO A 62 8.68 12.16 3.15
N ILE A 63 8.31 11.97 4.41
CA ILE A 63 6.92 11.77 4.88
C ILE A 63 6.54 12.93 5.80
N ASP A 64 6.13 14.05 5.21
CA ASP A 64 5.76 15.27 5.92
C ASP A 64 4.63 16.04 5.19
N ALA A 65 4.20 17.15 5.78
CA ALA A 65 3.13 17.99 5.24
C ALA A 65 3.49 18.63 3.89
N GLU A 66 4.75 19.03 3.68
CA GLU A 66 5.22 19.69 2.46
C GLU A 66 5.14 18.74 1.26
N HIS A 67 5.33 17.45 1.51
CA HIS A 67 5.22 16.38 0.53
C HIS A 67 3.80 15.83 0.35
N GLY A 68 2.80 16.48 0.98
CA GLY A 68 1.38 16.21 0.79
C GLY A 68 0.78 15.21 1.78
N PHE A 69 1.55 14.72 2.75
CA PHE A 69 1.02 13.80 3.76
C PHE A 69 0.21 14.54 4.81
N LYS A 70 -0.72 13.82 5.42
CA LYS A 70 -1.59 14.26 6.52
C LYS A 70 -1.30 13.41 7.76
N PRO A 71 -1.47 13.96 8.98
CA PRO A 71 -1.43 13.17 10.19
C PRO A 71 -2.50 12.07 10.13
N GLU A 72 -2.08 10.84 10.37
CA GLU A 72 -2.94 9.65 10.49
C GLU A 72 -2.33 8.67 11.51
N LEU A 73 -3.12 7.74 12.04
CA LEU A 73 -2.65 6.77 13.02
C LEU A 73 -1.54 5.85 12.45
N VAL A 74 -0.44 5.74 13.20
CA VAL A 74 0.68 4.83 12.94
C VAL A 74 0.90 3.94 14.17
N ILE A 75 1.20 2.67 13.94
CA ILE A 75 1.44 1.67 14.98
C ILE A 75 2.91 1.76 15.41
N LYS A 76 3.15 2.00 16.70
CA LYS A 76 4.49 2.01 17.32
C LYS A 76 4.56 1.09 18.53
N PRO A 77 5.78 0.73 19.01
CA PRO A 77 5.95 -0.05 20.23
C PRO A 77 5.22 0.53 21.45
N GLU A 78 5.18 1.86 21.58
CA GLU A 78 4.52 2.58 22.67
C GLU A 78 3.01 2.78 22.49
N GLY A 79 2.46 2.42 21.31
CA GLY A 79 1.04 2.52 20.98
C GLY A 79 0.75 3.12 19.60
N THR A 80 -0.53 3.39 19.34
CA THR A 80 -1.00 3.99 18.07
C THR A 80 -1.08 5.50 18.21
N VAL A 81 -0.24 6.24 17.47
CA VAL A 81 -0.10 7.70 17.59
C VAL A 81 -0.27 8.39 16.23
N PRO A 82 -0.74 9.65 16.17
CA PRO A 82 -0.79 10.43 14.94
C PRO A 82 0.61 10.73 14.41
N GLU A 83 0.88 10.35 13.16
CA GLU A 83 2.05 10.76 12.40
C GLU A 83 1.70 11.02 10.94
N PHE A 84 2.55 11.78 10.26
CA PHE A 84 2.41 11.91 8.81
C PHE A 84 2.58 10.54 8.13
N GLY A 85 1.71 10.24 7.17
CA GLY A 85 1.84 9.03 6.36
C GLY A 85 1.17 7.77 6.93
N GLY A 86 0.32 7.86 7.95
CA GLY A 86 -0.53 6.73 8.31
C GLY A 86 -1.33 6.22 7.09
N GLY A 87 -1.26 4.92 6.84
CA GLY A 87 -1.75 4.27 5.61
C GLY A 87 -0.65 3.77 4.66
N LEU A 88 0.61 4.21 4.79
CA LEU A 88 1.71 3.81 3.91
C LEU A 88 2.06 2.31 3.96
N CYS A 89 1.85 1.63 5.09
CA CYS A 89 2.02 0.18 5.14
C CYS A 89 1.01 -0.57 4.25
N GLN A 90 -0.14 0.02 3.93
CA GLN A 90 -1.06 -0.55 2.94
C GLN A 90 -0.48 -0.46 1.53
N VAL A 91 0.20 0.64 1.21
CA VAL A 91 0.88 0.83 -0.07
C VAL A 91 2.01 -0.21 -0.21
N SER A 92 2.84 -0.37 0.82
CA SER A 92 3.87 -1.43 0.87
C SER A 92 3.28 -2.84 0.74
N SER A 93 2.21 -3.14 1.48
CA SER A 93 1.55 -4.44 1.38
C SER A 93 0.99 -4.71 -0.02
N THR A 94 0.55 -3.68 -0.73
CA THR A 94 0.05 -3.82 -2.11
C THR A 94 1.18 -4.07 -3.10
N ALA A 95 2.30 -3.36 -2.96
CA ALA A 95 3.52 -3.62 -3.74
C ALA A 95 4.07 -5.03 -3.48
N PHE A 96 4.08 -5.47 -2.21
CA PHE A 96 4.47 -6.83 -1.83
C PHE A 96 3.59 -7.87 -2.51
N ARG A 97 2.26 -7.67 -2.54
CA ARG A 97 1.33 -8.58 -3.23
C ARG A 97 1.65 -8.71 -4.72
N ALA A 98 1.97 -7.60 -5.40
CA ALA A 98 2.37 -7.63 -6.80
C ALA A 98 3.65 -8.47 -7.00
N ALA A 99 4.67 -8.26 -6.18
CA ALA A 99 5.91 -9.04 -6.23
C ALA A 99 5.69 -10.52 -5.84
N PHE A 100 4.80 -10.77 -4.87
CA PHE A 100 4.44 -12.12 -4.40
C PHE A 100 3.73 -12.92 -5.51
N PHE A 101 2.68 -12.36 -6.11
CA PHE A 101 1.94 -13.02 -7.18
C PHE A 101 2.71 -13.07 -8.50
N GLY A 102 3.62 -12.12 -8.73
CA GLY A 102 4.56 -12.15 -9.86
C GLY A 102 5.73 -13.10 -9.68
N GLY A 103 5.80 -13.86 -8.58
CA GLY A 103 6.85 -14.85 -8.38
C GLY A 103 8.26 -14.26 -8.24
N LEU A 104 8.38 -12.97 -7.92
CA LEU A 104 9.67 -12.28 -7.77
C LEU A 104 10.33 -12.65 -6.43
N PRO A 105 11.66 -12.82 -6.36
CA PRO A 105 12.37 -13.08 -5.12
C PRO A 105 12.12 -11.98 -4.08
N ILE A 106 11.54 -12.35 -2.93
CA ILE A 106 11.30 -11.44 -1.82
C ILE A 106 12.53 -11.49 -0.91
N LEU A 107 13.25 -10.37 -0.82
CA LEU A 107 14.51 -10.26 -0.06
C LEU A 107 14.27 -9.77 1.37
N GLU A 108 13.26 -8.92 1.56
CA GLU A 108 12.89 -8.41 2.88
C GLU A 108 11.37 -8.27 2.96
N ARG A 109 10.77 -8.90 3.98
CA ARG A 109 9.34 -8.78 4.28
C ARG A 109 9.12 -9.04 5.77
N ARG A 110 8.39 -8.14 6.41
CA ARG A 110 7.92 -8.29 7.79
C ARG A 110 6.42 -8.06 7.87
N ASN A 111 5.68 -8.93 8.55
CA ASN A 111 4.25 -8.69 8.83
C ASN A 111 4.08 -7.62 9.91
N HIS A 112 2.89 -7.01 9.96
CA HIS A 112 2.53 -6.08 11.04
C HIS A 112 2.55 -6.76 12.40
N SER A 113 2.80 -5.99 13.46
CA SER A 113 2.84 -6.49 14.83
C SER A 113 1.55 -7.19 15.25
N TYR A 114 0.39 -6.68 14.84
CA TYR A 114 -0.91 -7.30 15.08
C TYR A 114 -1.78 -7.24 13.82
N ALA A 115 -2.80 -8.10 13.76
CA ALA A 115 -3.71 -8.18 12.64
C ALA A 115 -4.59 -6.91 12.56
N VAL A 116 -4.58 -6.25 11.41
CA VAL A 116 -5.43 -5.08 11.14
C VAL A 116 -6.30 -5.39 9.94
N LYS A 117 -7.60 -5.14 10.08
CA LYS A 117 -8.60 -5.42 9.04
C LYS A 117 -8.22 -4.83 7.67
N TYR A 118 -7.61 -3.65 7.63
CA TYR A 118 -7.17 -2.99 6.39
C TYR A 118 -6.13 -3.79 5.58
N TYR A 119 -5.38 -4.70 6.22
CA TYR A 119 -4.33 -5.49 5.58
C TYR A 119 -4.74 -6.93 5.27
N GLU A 120 -5.98 -7.30 5.59
CA GLU A 120 -6.50 -8.59 5.16
C GLU A 120 -6.46 -8.68 3.63
N TRP A 121 -6.03 -9.83 3.14
CA TRP A 121 -6.14 -10.20 1.75
C TRP A 121 -7.61 -10.39 1.40
N ILE A 122 -8.00 -9.90 0.24
CA ILE A 122 -9.34 -10.08 -0.33
C ILE A 122 -9.12 -10.67 -1.72
N SER A 123 -9.48 -11.93 -1.92
CA SER A 123 -9.78 -12.44 -3.26
C SER A 123 -11.29 -12.55 -3.44
N ASP A 124 -11.73 -12.59 -4.69
CA ASP A 124 -13.16 -12.58 -5.02
C ASP A 124 -13.83 -13.92 -4.66
N ASP A 125 -13.02 -14.94 -4.36
CA ASP A 125 -13.37 -16.34 -4.13
C ASP A 125 -12.93 -16.89 -2.75
N GLN A 126 -12.20 -16.11 -1.94
CA GLN A 126 -11.74 -16.54 -0.60
C GLN A 126 -12.15 -15.54 0.49
N PRO A 127 -12.41 -16.03 1.72
CA PRO A 127 -12.64 -15.15 2.86
C PRO A 127 -11.42 -14.26 3.14
N ARG A 128 -11.68 -13.14 3.79
CA ARG A 128 -10.62 -12.22 4.23
C ARG A 128 -9.62 -12.96 5.13
N ALA A 129 -8.34 -12.90 4.80
CA ALA A 129 -7.29 -13.60 5.53
C ALA A 129 -6.06 -12.72 5.78
N VAL A 130 -5.43 -12.88 6.94
CA VAL A 130 -4.15 -12.25 7.27
C VAL A 130 -2.99 -13.10 6.73
N GLY A 131 -1.86 -12.48 6.40
CA GLY A 131 -0.65 -13.20 6.00
C GLY A 131 0.01 -12.69 4.71
N LEU A 132 -0.67 -11.83 3.96
CA LEU A 132 -0.15 -11.19 2.73
C LEU A 132 0.06 -9.69 2.91
N ASP A 133 0.67 -9.30 4.02
CA ASP A 133 1.04 -7.94 4.36
C ASP A 133 2.56 -7.78 4.52
N ALA A 134 3.03 -6.55 4.30
CA ALA A 134 4.42 -6.14 4.48
C ALA A 134 4.46 -4.74 5.10
N THR A 135 4.80 -4.65 6.39
CA THR A 135 4.98 -3.38 7.09
C THR A 135 6.30 -2.73 6.69
N ILE A 136 6.34 -1.41 6.78
CA ILE A 136 7.57 -0.62 6.61
C ILE A 136 7.73 0.34 7.78
N TYR A 137 8.97 0.73 8.04
CA TYR A 137 9.36 1.80 8.93
C TYR A 137 10.70 2.35 8.44
N PRO A 138 10.74 3.55 7.83
CA PRO A 138 11.97 4.12 7.29
C PRO A 138 13.14 4.06 8.29
N GLY A 139 14.27 3.52 7.84
CA GLY A 139 15.47 3.33 8.67
C GLY A 139 15.51 2.05 9.52
N ALA A 140 14.43 1.25 9.59
CA ALA A 140 14.42 0.01 10.39
C ALA A 140 13.78 -1.21 9.70
N VAL A 141 12.67 -1.04 8.98
CA VAL A 141 11.95 -2.15 8.32
C VAL A 141 11.60 -1.74 6.89
N ASP A 142 11.97 -2.56 5.92
CA ASP A 142 11.69 -2.31 4.51
C ASP A 142 10.95 -3.49 3.87
N MET A 143 10.46 -3.26 2.65
CA MET A 143 9.96 -4.30 1.77
C MET A 143 10.80 -4.29 0.50
N LYS A 144 11.50 -5.41 0.25
CA LYS A 144 12.43 -5.54 -0.87
C LYS A 144 12.16 -6.77 -1.70
N PHE A 145 12.22 -6.60 -3.01
CA PHE A 145 12.23 -7.71 -3.96
C PHE A 145 13.32 -7.48 -5.01
N GLN A 146 13.77 -8.55 -5.64
CA GLN A 146 14.68 -8.47 -6.78
C GLN A 146 13.90 -8.64 -8.09
N ASN A 147 14.22 -7.86 -9.10
CA ASN A 147 13.81 -8.18 -10.46
C ASN A 147 14.78 -9.24 -11.02
N ASP A 148 14.35 -10.50 -11.05
CA ASP A 148 15.08 -11.60 -11.69
C ASP A 148 14.52 -11.97 -13.08
N THR A 149 13.65 -11.12 -13.64
CA THR A 149 13.10 -11.30 -14.99
C THR A 149 14.11 -10.86 -16.05
N PRO A 150 13.99 -11.31 -17.32
CA PRO A 150 14.94 -10.96 -18.38
C PRO A 150 14.87 -9.49 -18.83
N GLY A 151 13.81 -8.77 -18.45
CA GLY A 151 13.55 -7.39 -18.85
C GLY A 151 13.33 -6.45 -17.68
N ALA A 152 13.15 -5.16 -17.97
CA ALA A 152 12.81 -4.22 -16.93
C ALA A 152 11.35 -4.41 -16.47
N ILE A 153 11.09 -4.17 -15.19
CA ILE A 153 9.74 -4.11 -14.63
C ILE A 153 9.32 -2.65 -14.50
N LEU A 154 8.24 -2.28 -15.17
CA LEU A 154 7.53 -1.02 -14.95
C LEU A 154 6.48 -1.21 -13.86
N ILE A 155 6.59 -0.42 -12.79
CA ILE A 155 5.59 -0.35 -11.74
C ILE A 155 4.59 0.74 -12.09
N TRP A 156 3.31 0.38 -12.19
CA TRP A 156 2.22 1.31 -12.42
C TRP A 156 1.19 1.22 -11.30
N THR A 157 1.08 2.29 -10.53
CA THR A 157 0.09 2.35 -9.45
C THR A 157 -1.18 3.04 -9.92
N ARG A 158 -2.33 2.52 -9.52
CA ARG A 158 -3.63 3.17 -9.75
C ARG A 158 -4.53 3.02 -8.52
N VAL A 159 -5.38 4.03 -8.32
CA VAL A 159 -6.39 4.04 -7.28
C VAL A 159 -7.75 4.18 -7.95
N GLU A 160 -8.64 3.21 -7.74
CA GLU A 160 -9.98 3.17 -8.31
C GLU A 160 -11.00 3.01 -7.18
N GLY A 161 -11.79 4.05 -6.96
CA GLY A 161 -12.63 4.14 -5.77
C GLY A 161 -11.79 3.99 -4.49
N ASN A 162 -12.07 2.91 -3.73
CA ASN A 162 -11.38 2.57 -2.49
C ASN A 162 -10.34 1.44 -2.64
N ARG A 163 -9.95 1.12 -3.88
CA ARG A 163 -8.97 0.06 -4.17
C ARG A 163 -7.67 0.64 -4.68
N LEU A 164 -6.56 0.13 -4.15
CA LEU A 164 -5.21 0.43 -4.59
C LEU A 164 -4.67 -0.78 -5.37
N TYR A 165 -4.04 -0.50 -6.51
CA TYR A 165 -3.40 -1.49 -7.36
C TYR A 165 -1.94 -1.12 -7.61
N PHE A 166 -1.09 -2.14 -7.63
CA PHE A 166 0.27 -2.10 -8.15
C PHE A 166 0.33 -3.10 -9.30
N ASP A 167 0.38 -2.59 -10.52
CA ASP A 167 0.51 -3.40 -11.74
C ASP A 167 1.98 -3.42 -12.15
N PHE A 168 2.55 -4.61 -12.30
CA PHE A 168 3.93 -4.82 -12.73
C PHE A 168 3.91 -5.28 -14.18
N TYR A 169 4.41 -4.45 -15.08
CA TYR A 169 4.56 -4.76 -16.50
C TYR A 169 6.00 -5.10 -16.82
N GLY A 170 6.25 -6.05 -17.73
CA GLY A 170 7.61 -6.45 -18.08
C GLY A 170 7.67 -7.46 -19.23
N THR A 171 8.81 -8.14 -19.36
CA THR A 171 8.98 -9.26 -20.29
C THR A 171 8.50 -10.55 -19.62
N PRO A 172 7.57 -11.31 -20.23
CA PRO A 172 7.18 -12.60 -19.68
C PRO A 172 8.33 -13.60 -19.84
N ASP A 173 8.55 -14.39 -18.79
CA ASP A 173 9.55 -15.45 -18.75
C ASP A 173 8.93 -16.82 -18.46
N HIS A 174 7.63 -16.91 -18.72
CA HIS A 174 6.78 -18.09 -18.59
C HIS A 174 6.75 -18.71 -17.18
N ARG A 175 7.14 -17.95 -16.14
CA ARG A 175 6.95 -18.41 -14.76
C ARG A 175 5.45 -18.53 -14.43
N VAL A 176 5.09 -19.58 -13.72
CA VAL A 176 3.73 -19.81 -13.22
C VAL A 176 3.78 -19.85 -11.69
N VAL A 177 2.91 -19.08 -11.05
CA VAL A 177 2.82 -19.01 -9.58
C VAL A 177 1.53 -19.68 -9.12
N THR A 178 1.64 -20.74 -8.33
CA THR A 178 0.51 -21.32 -7.59
C THR A 178 0.62 -20.96 -6.13
N VAL A 179 -0.50 -20.57 -5.51
CA VAL A 179 -0.53 -20.06 -4.13
C VAL A 179 -1.39 -20.98 -3.27
N ASP A 180 -0.91 -21.26 -2.06
CA ASP A 180 -1.62 -21.98 -1.03
C ASP A 180 -1.75 -21.09 0.23
N GLY A 181 -2.97 -20.68 0.55
CA GLY A 181 -3.28 -19.78 1.66
C GLY A 181 -3.64 -18.34 1.23
N PRO A 182 -3.65 -17.37 2.16
CA PRO A 182 -3.16 -17.50 3.54
C PRO A 182 -4.03 -18.41 4.41
N HIS A 183 -3.39 -19.16 5.31
CA HIS A 183 -4.01 -20.05 6.28
C HIS A 183 -3.78 -19.52 7.70
N PRO A 184 -4.73 -18.78 8.30
CA PRO A 184 -4.67 -18.40 9.70
C PRO A 184 -4.78 -19.61 10.64
N TYR A 185 -4.02 -19.60 11.73
CA TYR A 185 -4.02 -20.64 12.78
C TYR A 185 -3.62 -20.04 14.13
N ASP A 186 -3.77 -20.79 15.24
CA ASP A 186 -3.51 -20.31 16.61
C ASP A 186 -4.31 -19.02 16.91
N LEU A 187 -5.60 -19.00 16.54
CA LEU A 187 -6.50 -17.87 16.79
C LEU A 187 -6.80 -17.80 18.28
N ARG A 188 -6.50 -16.66 18.90
CA ARG A 188 -6.74 -16.43 20.33
C ARG A 188 -7.85 -15.41 20.53
N SER A 189 -8.58 -15.56 21.63
CA SER A 189 -9.61 -14.59 22.05
C SER A 189 -9.04 -13.18 22.27
N SER A 190 -7.74 -13.05 22.50
CA SER A 190 -7.04 -11.76 22.59
C SER A 190 -6.84 -11.05 21.24
N GLY A 191 -7.18 -11.69 20.11
CA GLY A 191 -6.93 -11.19 18.76
C GLY A 191 -5.54 -11.54 18.20
N ALA A 192 -4.69 -12.22 18.98
CA ALA A 192 -3.45 -12.80 18.46
C ALA A 192 -3.76 -13.94 17.48
N VAL A 193 -2.97 -14.02 16.41
CA VAL A 193 -3.15 -15.01 15.33
C VAL A 193 -1.83 -15.24 14.61
N LYS A 194 -1.62 -16.45 14.11
CA LYS A 194 -0.53 -16.76 13.18
C LYS A 194 -1.10 -17.06 11.81
N SER A 195 -0.31 -16.89 10.76
CA SER A 195 -0.71 -17.26 9.41
C SER A 195 0.46 -17.77 8.59
N LYS A 196 0.17 -18.69 7.69
CA LYS A 196 1.12 -19.22 6.71
C LYS A 196 0.52 -19.03 5.31
N VAL A 197 1.32 -18.52 4.39
CA VAL A 197 1.01 -18.54 2.97
C VAL A 197 2.22 -19.11 2.23
N SER A 198 1.98 -20.02 1.30
CA SER A 198 3.01 -20.60 0.45
C SER A 198 2.77 -20.23 -1.00
N ARG A 199 3.84 -20.15 -1.79
CA ARG A 199 3.75 -20.16 -3.24
C ARG A 199 4.73 -21.17 -3.83
N THR A 200 4.38 -21.72 -4.98
CA THR A 200 5.29 -22.47 -5.85
C THR A 200 5.46 -21.67 -7.13
N VAL A 201 6.69 -21.27 -7.43
CA VAL A 201 7.06 -20.64 -8.69
C VAL A 201 7.64 -21.73 -9.59
N THR A 202 7.00 -21.99 -10.73
CA THR A 202 7.47 -22.96 -11.73
C THR A 202 8.01 -22.20 -12.93
N GLN A 203 9.26 -22.42 -13.31
CA GLN A 203 9.89 -21.79 -14.48
C GLN A 203 10.85 -22.77 -15.14
N ASN A 204 10.79 -22.93 -16.46
CA ASN A 204 11.63 -23.86 -17.24
C ASN A 204 11.65 -25.31 -16.70
N GLY A 205 10.54 -25.75 -16.10
CA GLY A 205 10.41 -27.08 -15.47
C GLY A 205 10.94 -27.17 -14.04
N GLU A 206 11.68 -26.16 -13.57
CA GLU A 206 12.12 -26.05 -12.18
C GLU A 206 11.00 -25.50 -11.30
N LYS A 207 10.90 -26.03 -10.07
CA LYS A 207 9.93 -25.57 -9.07
C LYS A 207 10.65 -25.04 -7.85
N LYS A 208 10.30 -23.82 -7.44
CA LYS A 208 10.76 -23.21 -6.21
C LYS A 208 9.57 -22.98 -5.28
N GLU A 209 9.59 -23.64 -4.12
CA GLU A 209 8.58 -23.44 -3.09
C GLU A 209 9.07 -22.45 -2.03
N GLU A 210 8.21 -21.51 -1.66
CA GLU A 210 8.50 -20.50 -0.66
C GLU A 210 7.33 -20.41 0.32
N THR A 211 7.64 -20.44 1.62
CA THR A 211 6.66 -20.28 2.69
C THR A 211 6.90 -18.98 3.44
N PHE A 212 5.85 -18.19 3.60
CA PHE A 212 5.84 -16.93 4.34
C PHE A 212 5.00 -17.10 5.60
N GLN A 213 5.66 -16.99 6.75
CA GLN A 213 5.00 -17.02 8.05
C GLN A 213 4.72 -15.59 8.53
N SER A 214 3.62 -15.43 9.25
CA SER A 214 3.22 -14.17 9.88
C SER A 214 2.81 -14.46 11.31
N ASN A 215 3.33 -13.69 12.26
CA ASN A 215 2.99 -13.81 13.67
C ASN A 215 2.43 -12.47 14.15
N TYR A 216 1.14 -12.44 14.45
CA TYR A 216 0.42 -11.25 14.91
C TYR A 216 0.15 -11.41 16.41
N VAL A 217 0.77 -10.56 17.22
CA VAL A 217 0.53 -10.55 18.67
C VAL A 217 -0.81 -9.87 18.99
N SER A 218 -1.24 -9.97 20.24
CA SER A 218 -2.49 -9.35 20.68
C SER A 218 -2.43 -7.82 20.53
N PRO A 219 -3.45 -7.18 19.91
CA PRO A 219 -3.55 -5.72 19.91
C PRO A 219 -3.66 -5.12 21.31
N LEU A 220 -4.07 -5.90 22.32
CA LEU A 220 -4.13 -5.46 23.73
C LEU A 220 -2.75 -5.14 24.32
N LEU A 221 -1.67 -5.58 23.69
CA LEU A 221 -0.30 -5.21 24.06
C LEU A 221 0.06 -3.77 23.65
N PHE A 222 -0.82 -3.10 22.90
CA PHE A 222 -0.65 -1.72 22.41
C PHE A 222 -1.79 -0.83 22.96
N PRO A 223 -1.86 -0.62 24.29
CA PRO A 223 -3.05 -0.08 24.96
C PRO A 223 -3.34 1.40 24.67
N LYS A 224 -2.40 2.16 24.09
CA LYS A 224 -2.66 3.53 23.66
C LYS A 224 -3.29 3.52 22.27
N THR A 225 -4.59 3.70 22.22
CA THR A 225 -5.32 4.02 20.98
C THR A 225 -5.62 5.51 20.97
N TYR A 226 -5.02 6.24 20.03
CA TYR A 226 -5.43 7.61 19.77
C TYR A 226 -6.72 7.60 18.93
N GLU A 227 -7.76 8.27 19.42
CA GLU A 227 -8.94 8.58 18.62
C GLU A 227 -8.78 9.97 18.04
N TYR A 228 -8.96 10.12 16.72
CA TYR A 228 -9.08 11.44 16.12
C TYR A 228 -10.28 12.16 16.74
N PRO A 229 -10.14 13.43 17.17
CA PRO A 229 -11.31 14.21 17.55
C PRO A 229 -12.29 14.20 16.39
N LYS A 230 -13.57 13.93 16.67
CA LYS A 230 -14.63 14.01 15.67
C LYS A 230 -14.53 15.36 14.96
N PRO A 231 -14.69 15.43 13.62
CA PRO A 231 -14.74 16.71 12.93
C PRO A 231 -15.78 17.59 13.62
N VAL A 232 -15.36 18.78 14.04
CA VAL A 232 -16.30 19.80 14.52
C VAL A 232 -17.17 20.13 13.31
N GLU A 233 -18.49 19.94 13.42
CA GLU A 233 -19.41 20.37 12.37
C GLU A 233 -19.13 21.85 12.06
N PRO A 234 -19.11 22.25 10.77
CA PRO A 234 -18.98 23.65 10.42
C PRO A 234 -20.05 24.43 11.19
N ALA A 235 -19.65 25.47 11.91
CA ALA A 235 -20.61 26.37 12.55
C ALA A 235 -21.65 26.77 11.51
N ALA A 236 -22.93 26.53 11.81
CA ALA A 236 -24.03 26.94 10.94
C ALA A 236 -23.81 28.40 10.59
N GLN A 237 -23.66 28.69 9.29
CA GLN A 237 -23.62 30.06 8.81
C GLN A 237 -24.93 30.70 9.25
N THR A 238 -24.83 31.71 10.11
CA THR A 238 -25.95 32.58 10.44
C THR A 238 -26.50 33.15 9.13
N PRO A 239 -27.82 33.06 8.86
CA PRO A 239 -28.39 33.65 7.66
C PRO A 239 -28.08 35.15 7.65
N ASP A 240 -27.43 35.60 6.59
CA ASP A 240 -27.27 37.01 6.27
C ASP A 240 -28.67 37.63 6.13
N GLN A 241 -29.11 38.35 7.17
CA GLN A 241 -30.32 39.16 7.08
C GLN A 241 -29.96 40.40 6.28
N GLY A 242 -30.25 40.29 4.98
CA GLY A 242 -29.95 41.28 3.96
C GLY A 242 -30.30 42.70 4.36
N GLY A 243 -29.36 43.59 4.07
CA GLY A 243 -29.56 45.03 4.12
C GLY A 243 -30.74 45.45 3.24
N THR A 244 -31.60 46.28 3.80
CA THR A 244 -32.68 46.95 3.08
C THR A 244 -32.10 47.93 2.05
N PRO A 245 -32.62 47.97 0.80
CA PRO A 245 -32.21 49.00 -0.15
C PRO A 245 -32.89 50.32 0.22
N ASN A 246 -32.08 51.36 0.43
CA ASN A 246 -32.57 52.72 0.66
C ASN A 246 -32.87 53.37 -0.70
N SER A 247 -34.16 53.48 -1.06
CA SER A 247 -34.60 54.23 -2.24
C SER A 247 -35.26 55.54 -1.81
N ASN A 248 -34.55 56.65 -1.94
CA ASN A 248 -35.14 57.99 -2.01
C ASN A 248 -34.60 58.70 -3.27
N PRO A 249 -35.48 59.16 -4.18
CA PRO A 249 -35.08 59.99 -5.33
C PRO A 249 -34.92 61.47 -4.91
N PRO A 250 -34.07 62.25 -5.60
CA PRO A 250 -33.94 63.67 -5.34
C PRO A 250 -35.14 64.44 -5.93
N THR A 251 -35.65 65.42 -5.18
CA THR A 251 -36.66 66.39 -5.64
C THR A 251 -36.01 67.77 -5.66
N ILE A 252 -35.95 68.34 -6.88
CA ILE A 252 -35.68 69.73 -7.33
C ILE A 252 -34.38 70.39 -6.83
#